data_AF-A0A382KLE1-F1
#
_entry.id   AF-A0A382KLE1-F1
#
_cell.length_a   1.000
_cell.length_b   1.000
_cell.length_c   1.000
_cell.angle_alpha   90.00
_cell.angle_beta   90.00
_cell.angle_gamma   90.00
#
_symmetry.space_group_name_H-M   'P 1'
#
loop_
_entity.id
_entity.type
_entity.pdbx_description
1 polymer ?
#
loop_
_entity_poly.entity_id
_entity_poly.type
_entity_poly.pdbx_seq_one_letter_code
_entity_poly.pdbx_strand_id
1 'polypeptide(L)' 'MSDFLRHTLGATGTHLGCEHGVCGACTVNVDGDAVRSCLMFAIQVDGKNVTTIEGIANP' A
#
# COMPACT_ATOMS: atom_id res chain seq x y z
N MET A 1 -4.05 -2.21 5.67
CA MET A 1 -3.95 -0.96 4.87
C MET A 1 -4.35 -1.23 3.43
N SER A 2 -3.97 -2.38 2.87
CA SER A 2 -4.37 -2.79 1.52
C SER A 2 -5.87 -2.68 1.24
N ASP A 3 -6.74 -3.07 2.18
CA ASP A 3 -8.20 -2.92 1.98
C ASP A 3 -8.63 -1.46 1.82
N PHE A 4 -8.09 -0.56 2.65
CA PHE A 4 -8.40 0.87 2.56
C PHE A 4 -7.95 1.45 1.22
N LEU A 5 -6.72 1.12 0.79
CA LEU A 5 -6.21 1.54 -0.52
C LEU A 5 -7.11 1.05 -1.66
N ARG A 6 -7.44 -0.24 -1.68
CA ARG A 6 -8.15 -0.88 -2.80
C ARG A 6 -9.64 -0.58 -2.82
N HIS A 7 -10.29 -0.59 -1.66
CA HIS A 7 -11.75 -0.52 -1.55
C HIS A 7 -12.26 0.87 -1.17
N THR A 8 -11.51 1.63 -0.36
CA THR A 8 -11.93 2.98 0.04
C THR A 8 -11.38 4.04 -0.91
N LEU A 9 -10.10 3.96 -1.30
CA LEU A 9 -9.47 4.94 -2.20
C LEU A 9 -9.47 4.51 -3.68
N GLY A 10 -9.75 3.26 -3.99
CA GLY A 10 -9.75 2.75 -5.36
C GLY A 10 -8.35 2.57 -5.99
N ALA A 11 -7.28 2.68 -5.19
CA ALA A 11 -5.91 2.40 -5.61
C ALA A 11 -5.70 0.88 -5.68
N THR A 12 -6.03 0.30 -6.84
CA THR A 12 -6.13 -1.15 -7.07
C THR A 12 -4.84 -1.81 -7.59
N GLY A 13 -3.84 -1.05 -8.00
CA GLY A 13 -2.54 -1.52 -8.46
C GLY A 13 -1.66 -2.11 -7.35
N THR A 14 -1.92 -1.75 -6.08
CA THR A 14 -1.35 -2.48 -4.95
C THR A 14 -2.06 -3.83 -4.78
N HIS A 15 -1.39 -4.94 -5.05
CA HIS A 15 -2.00 -6.27 -5.09
C HIS A 15 -1.88 -7.06 -3.78
N LEU A 16 -2.92 -7.83 -3.45
CA LEU A 16 -2.86 -8.85 -2.40
C LEU A 16 -2.45 -10.18 -3.03
N GLY A 17 -1.32 -10.72 -2.57
CA GLY A 17 -0.80 -12.02 -2.99
C GLY A 17 -0.82 -13.02 -1.85
N CYS A 18 0.21 -12.96 -1.00
CA CYS A 18 0.34 -13.88 0.13
C CYS A 18 -0.32 -13.37 1.43
N GLU A 19 -0.49 -12.07 1.60
CA GLU A 19 -1.04 -11.44 2.83
C GLU A 19 -0.22 -11.62 4.13
N HIS A 20 0.82 -12.45 4.12
CA HIS A 20 1.76 -12.64 5.23
C HIS A 20 3.17 -12.06 4.95
N GLY A 21 3.27 -11.04 4.10
CA GLY A 21 4.48 -10.22 3.91
C GLY A 21 5.61 -10.79 3.03
N VAL A 22 5.51 -12.04 2.56
CA VAL A 22 6.59 -12.74 1.84
C VAL A 22 6.71 -12.35 0.36
N CYS A 23 5.58 -12.28 -0.38
CA CYS A 23 5.61 -12.15 -1.85
C CYS A 23 5.93 -10.74 -2.36
N GLY A 24 5.72 -9.72 -1.53
CA GLY A 24 5.93 -8.32 -1.88
C GLY A 24 4.95 -7.67 -2.87
N ALA A 25 3.91 -8.36 -3.33
CA ALA A 25 2.90 -7.78 -4.23
C ALA A 25 2.18 -6.53 -3.68
N CYS A 26 2.14 -6.40 -2.35
CA CYS A 26 1.46 -5.33 -1.63
C CYS A 26 2.40 -4.17 -1.22
N THR A 27 3.59 -4.05 -1.85
CA THR A 27 4.56 -2.98 -1.50
C THR A 27 3.95 -1.61 -1.74
N VAL A 28 4.08 -0.73 -0.76
CA VAL A 28 3.88 0.72 -0.92
C VAL A 28 5.07 1.45 -0.30
N ASN A 29 5.24 2.72 -0.65
CA ASN A 29 6.20 3.59 0.01
C ASN A 29 5.48 4.39 1.13
N VAL A 30 6.05 4.41 2.34
CA VAL A 30 5.59 5.25 3.45
C VAL A 30 6.76 6.11 3.91
N ASP A 31 6.67 7.44 3.73
CA ASP A 31 7.72 8.41 4.08
C ASP A 31 9.13 8.08 3.55
N GLY A 32 9.22 7.41 2.41
CA GLY A 32 10.48 6.97 1.78
C GLY A 32 10.74 5.47 1.90
N ASP A 33 10.13 4.77 2.87
CA ASP A 33 10.41 3.37 3.17
C ASP A 33 9.47 2.40 2.47
N ALA A 34 10.01 1.29 1.97
CA ALA A 34 9.22 0.22 1.36
C ALA A 34 8.54 -0.66 2.43
N VAL A 35 7.21 -0.60 2.49
CA VAL A 35 6.40 -1.27 3.53
C VAL A 35 5.43 -2.29 2.92
N ARG A 36 5.16 -3.38 3.66
CA ARG A 36 4.14 -4.37 3.31
C ARG A 36 2.76 -3.85 3.73
N SER A 37 1.95 -3.35 2.79
CA SER A 37 0.62 -2.79 3.12
C SER A 37 -0.36 -3.82 3.72
N CYS A 38 -0.15 -5.12 3.47
CA CYS A 38 -0.98 -6.19 4.02
C CYS A 38 -0.74 -6.42 5.52
N LEU A 39 0.40 -5.98 6.07
CA LEU A 39 0.76 -6.17 7.48
C LEU A 39 0.63 -4.90 8.33
N MET A 40 0.21 -3.78 7.74
CA MET A 40 0.09 -2.49 8.42
C MET A 40 -1.37 -2.05 8.45
N PHE A 41 -1.85 -1.51 9.57
CA PHE A 41 -3.18 -0.92 9.67
C PHE A 41 -3.20 0.48 9.05
N ALA A 42 -4.33 0.85 8.42
CA ALA A 42 -4.47 2.16 7.76
C ALA A 42 -4.31 3.34 8.75
N ILE A 43 -4.74 3.18 10.01
CA ILE A 43 -4.58 4.23 11.02
C ILE A 43 -3.10 4.50 11.39
N GLN A 44 -2.19 3.55 11.15
CA GLN A 44 -0.76 3.72 11.47
C GLN A 44 -0.04 4.67 10.50
N VAL A 45 -0.70 5.05 9.40
CA VAL A 45 -0.18 6.01 8.41
C VAL A 45 -0.92 7.34 8.45
N ASP A 46 -1.72 7.60 9.49
CA ASP A 46 -2.31 8.93 9.68
C ASP A 46 -1.20 9.99 9.81
N GLY A 47 -1.33 11.06 9.03
CA GLY A 47 -0.31 12.12 8.91
C GLY A 47 0.97 11.75 8.14
N LYS A 48 1.07 10.57 7.53
CA LYS A 48 2.23 10.14 6.73
C LYS A 48 1.98 10.25 5.23
N ASN A 49 3.05 10.35 4.45
CA ASN A 49 2.96 10.28 3.00
C ASN A 49 3.03 8.82 2.53
N VAL A 50 1.95 8.36 1.89
CA VAL A 50 1.88 7.02 1.31
C VAL A 50 1.82 7.12 -0.21
N THR A 51 2.77 6.47 -0.89
CA THR A 51 2.84 6.42 -2.34
C THR A 51 2.66 4.98 -2.82
N THR A 52 1.62 4.75 -3.64
CA THR A 52 1.37 3.48 -4.34
C THR A 52 1.92 3.55 -5.77
N ILE A 53 1.78 2.47 -6.55
CA ILE A 53 2.22 2.46 -7.96
C ILE A 53 1.52 3.52 -8.80
N GLU A 54 0.24 3.80 -8.51
CA GLU A 54 -0.56 4.84 -9.16
C GLU A 54 -0.02 6.26 -8.89
N GLY A 55 0.70 6.46 -7.79
CA GLY A 55 1.37 7.74 -7.49
C GLY A 55 2.74 7.90 -8.16
N ILE A 56 3.28 6.83 -8.74
CA ILE A 56 4.59 6.82 -9.42
C ILE A 56 4.41 6.85 -10.94
N ALA A 57 3.45 6.09 -11.44
CA ALA A 57 3.10 6.06 -12.85
C ALA A 57 1.93 7.01 -13.10
N ASN A 58 2.18 8.12 -13.80
CA ASN A 58 1.10 8.74 -14.58
C ASN A 58 0.86 7.86 -15.82
N PRO A 59 -0.39 7.65 -16.24
CA PRO A 59 -0.70 6.90 -17.46
C PRO A 59 -0.03 7.48 -18.70
#